data_AF-A0A3D0SZX0-F1
#
_entry.id   AF-A0A3D0SZX0-F1
#
_cell.length_a   1.000
_cell.length_b   1.000
_cell.length_c   1.000
_cell.angle_alpha   90.00
_cell.angle_beta   90.00
_cell.angle_gamma   90.00
#
_symmetry.space_group_name_H-M   'P 1'
#
loop_
_entity.id
_entity.type
_entity.pdbx_description
1 polymer ?
#
loop_
_entity_poly.entity_id
_entity_poly.type
_entity_poly.pdbx_seq_one_letter_code
_entity_poly.pdbx_strand_id
1 'polypeptide(L)'
;MRINPDKLSLVTPGMAWQVSYNSYIEELGEEERYPFPMDFDHHDFAAMLQKIADFAAGVNLPDGYVASTTLWLVSGDDLLAV
;
A
#
# COMPACT_ATOMS: atom_id res chain seq x y z
N MET A 1 -18.70 8.38 3.30
CA MET A 1 -18.06 7.86 4.53
C MET A 1 -17.89 8.99 5.54
N ARG A 2 -18.15 8.78 6.83
CA ARG A 2 -17.73 9.72 7.89
C ARG A 2 -16.48 9.15 8.54
N ILE A 3 -15.34 9.81 8.36
CA ILE A 3 -14.06 9.38 8.95
C ILE A 3 -14.06 9.76 10.44
N ASN A 4 -13.77 8.81 11.33
CA ASN A 4 -13.52 9.08 12.75
C ASN A 4 -12.00 9.19 12.99
N PRO A 5 -11.47 10.37 13.31
CA PRO A 5 -10.04 10.58 13.54
C PRO A 5 -9.45 9.66 14.62
N ASP A 6 -10.23 9.31 15.65
CA ASP A 6 -9.77 8.48 16.78
C ASP A 6 -9.53 7.02 16.37
N LYS A 7 -9.93 6.62 15.16
CA LYS A 7 -9.73 5.28 14.60
C LYS A 7 -8.68 5.23 13.49
N LEU A 8 -8.04 6.35 13.19
CA LEU A 8 -7.02 6.42 12.15
C LEU A 8 -5.68 5.89 12.65
N SER A 9 -5.00 5.11 11.81
CA SER A 9 -3.64 4.67 12.07
C SER A 9 -2.80 4.63 10.80
N LEU A 10 -1.52 4.93 10.93
CA LEU A 10 -0.51 4.63 9.92
C LEU A 10 0.08 3.27 10.22
N VAL A 11 -0.02 2.36 9.28
CA VAL A 11 0.39 0.95 9.43
C VAL A 11 1.33 0.56 8.29
N THR A 12 2.15 -0.46 8.51
CA THR A 12 2.81 -1.14 7.39
C THR A 12 1.77 -1.93 6.59
N PRO A 13 1.89 -2.01 5.25
CA PRO A 13 1.01 -2.80 4.41
C PRO A 13 0.93 -4.26 4.89
N GLY A 14 -0.26 -4.85 4.79
CA GLY A 14 -0.51 -6.19 5.32
C GLY A 14 -1.75 -6.86 4.75
N MET A 15 -1.82 -8.18 4.92
CA MET A 15 -2.88 -9.03 4.36
C MET A 15 -4.29 -8.63 4.81
N ALA A 16 -4.44 -8.01 5.99
CA ALA A 16 -5.72 -7.57 6.52
C ALA A 16 -6.47 -6.59 5.59
N TRP A 17 -5.74 -5.85 4.75
CA TRP A 17 -6.31 -4.81 3.88
C TRP A 17 -6.36 -5.21 2.40
N GLN A 18 -6.14 -6.49 2.04
CA GLN A 18 -6.15 -6.92 0.63
C GLN A 18 -7.44 -6.55 -0.10
N VAL A 19 -8.59 -6.84 0.51
CA VAL A 19 -9.89 -6.54 -0.07
C VAL A 19 -10.04 -5.03 -0.28
N SER A 20 -9.75 -4.24 0.74
CA SER A 20 -9.88 -2.78 0.67
C SER A 20 -8.89 -2.15 -0.31
N TYR A 21 -7.66 -2.66 -0.42
CA TYR A 21 -6.68 -2.18 -1.38
C TYR A 21 -7.12 -2.45 -2.82
N ASN A 22 -7.62 -3.66 -3.10
CA ASN A 22 -8.10 -3.99 -4.44
C ASN A 22 -9.30 -3.12 -4.83
N SER A 23 -10.25 -2.90 -3.92
CA SER A 23 -11.37 -1.98 -4.17
C SER A 23 -10.89 -0.54 -4.38
N TYR A 24 -9.86 -0.10 -3.66
CA TYR A 24 -9.26 1.21 -3.83
C TYR A 24 -8.59 1.37 -5.21
N ILE A 25 -7.85 0.36 -5.68
CA ILE A 25 -7.26 0.38 -7.03
C ILE A 25 -8.35 0.35 -8.11
N GLU A 26 -9.40 -0.44 -7.93
CA GLU A 26 -10.55 -0.47 -8.84
C GLU A 26 -11.26 0.89 -8.93
N GLU A 27 -11.42 1.59 -7.81
CA GLU A 27 -12.02 2.93 -7.76
C GLU A 27 -11.17 3.98 -8.50
N LEU A 28 -9.84 3.90 -8.37
CA LEU A 28 -8.91 4.79 -9.08
C LEU A 28 -8.90 4.55 -10.59
N GLY A 29 -9.21 3.34 -11.05
CA GLY A 29 -9.30 3.01 -12.47
C GLY A 29 -8.01 3.33 -13.25
N GLU A 30 -8.10 4.23 -14.22
CA GLU A 30 -6.98 4.65 -15.09
C GLU A 30 -6.26 5.91 -14.57
N GLU A 31 -6.57 6.39 -13.36
CA GLU A 31 -5.85 7.53 -12.78
C GLU A 31 -4.37 7.23 -12.53
N GLU A 32 -3.54 8.25 -12.66
CA GLU A 32 -2.13 8.19 -12.27
C GLU A 32 -2.01 7.99 -10.76
N ARG A 33 -1.21 7.00 -10.34
CA ARG A 33 -1.14 6.58 -8.94
C ARG A 33 0.13 7.08 -8.27
N TYR A 34 -0.04 7.63 -7.08
CA TYR A 34 1.06 8.05 -6.22
C TYR A 34 0.80 7.55 -4.81
N PRO A 35 1.81 6.97 -4.12
CA PRO A 35 3.22 6.84 -4.53
C PRO A 35 3.51 5.66 -5.49
N PHE A 36 4.73 5.62 -6.06
CA PHE A 36 5.16 4.59 -7.02
C PHE A 36 4.93 3.11 -6.62
N PRO A 37 4.92 2.71 -5.32
CA PRO A 37 4.60 1.33 -4.95
C PRO A 37 3.17 0.91 -5.33
N MET A 38 2.27 1.86 -5.63
CA MET A 38 0.94 1.58 -6.16
C MET A 38 0.93 1.07 -7.61
N ASP A 39 2.06 1.17 -8.31
CA ASP A 39 2.25 0.58 -9.65
C ASP A 39 2.75 -0.87 -9.58
N PHE A 40 3.02 -1.39 -8.39
CA PHE A 40 3.39 -2.79 -8.24
C PHE A 40 2.21 -3.69 -8.60
N ASP A 41 2.53 -4.85 -9.17
CA ASP A 41 1.52 -5.87 -9.45
C ASP A 41 0.88 -6.33 -8.15
N HIS A 42 -0.43 -6.13 -8.02
CA HIS A 42 -1.20 -6.45 -6.81
C HIS A 42 -2.07 -7.70 -6.98
N HIS A 43 -2.05 -8.36 -8.15
CA HIS A 43 -2.81 -9.60 -8.37
C HIS A 43 -2.30 -10.75 -7.48
N ASP A 44 -0.98 -10.83 -7.28
CA ASP A 44 -0.37 -11.58 -6.18
C ASP A 44 -0.06 -10.63 -5.02
N PHE A 45 -1.07 -10.39 -4.18
CA PHE A 45 -0.99 -9.44 -3.08
C PHE A 45 0.12 -9.78 -2.08
N ALA A 46 0.36 -11.07 -1.82
CA ALA A 46 1.43 -11.48 -0.91
C ALA A 46 2.82 -11.16 -1.49
N ALA A 47 3.03 -11.39 -2.79
CA ALA A 47 4.26 -10.99 -3.47
C ALA A 47 4.43 -9.46 -3.49
N MET A 48 3.35 -8.70 -3.70
CA MET A 48 3.39 -7.23 -3.60
C MET A 48 3.84 -6.76 -2.22
N LEU A 49 3.25 -7.32 -1.15
CA LEU A 49 3.64 -6.99 0.22
C LEU A 49 5.10 -7.34 0.51
N GLN A 50 5.58 -8.49 0.02
CA GLN A 50 6.99 -8.87 0.15
C GLN A 50 7.89 -7.86 -0.56
N LYS A 51 7.52 -7.43 -1.77
CA LYS A 51 8.28 -6.41 -2.51
C LYS A 51 8.33 -5.07 -1.75
N ILE A 52 7.23 -4.64 -1.14
CA ILE A 52 7.21 -3.43 -0.30
C ILE A 52 8.13 -3.60 0.93
N ALA A 53 8.11 -4.77 1.58
CA ALA A 53 8.98 -5.06 2.71
C ALA A 53 10.47 -5.09 2.32
N ASP A 54 10.79 -5.66 1.15
CA ASP A 54 12.14 -5.65 0.58
C ASP A 54 12.63 -4.22 0.34
N PHE A 55 11.78 -3.35 -0.21
CA PHE A 55 12.10 -1.93 -0.39
C PHE A 55 12.39 -1.23 0.94
N ALA A 56 11.61 -1.51 1.98
CA ALA A 56 11.86 -0.96 3.32
C ALA A 56 13.17 -1.48 3.95
N ALA A 57 13.55 -2.72 3.66
CA ALA A 57 14.78 -3.34 4.13
C ALA A 57 16.03 -2.96 3.29
N GLY A 58 15.84 -2.29 2.15
CA GLY A 58 16.92 -2.02 1.19
C GLY A 58 17.41 -3.27 0.44
N VAL A 59 16.55 -4.28 0.31
CA VAL A 59 16.84 -5.58 -0.32
C VAL A 59 16.20 -5.61 -1.71
N ASN A 60 16.83 -6.29 -2.67
CA ASN A 60 16.31 -6.48 -4.04
C ASN A 60 15.90 -5.17 -4.74
N LEU A 61 16.57 -4.07 -4.41
CA LEU A 61 16.30 -2.78 -5.01
C LEU A 61 16.86 -2.69 -6.44
N PRO A 62 16.15 -2.03 -7.37
CA PRO A 62 16.71 -1.69 -8.67
C PRO A 62 17.90 -0.72 -8.52
N ASP A 63 18.80 -0.72 -9.49
CA ASP A 63 19.94 0.19 -9.50
C ASP A 63 19.49 1.65 -9.39
N GLY A 64 20.14 2.39 -8.49
CA GLY A 64 19.84 3.80 -8.22
C GLY A 64 18.69 4.05 -7.25
N TYR A 65 17.98 3.01 -6.79
CA TYR A 65 16.98 3.14 -5.74
C TYR A 65 17.62 3.14 -4.35
N VAL A 66 16.93 3.76 -3.40
CA VAL A 66 17.27 3.75 -1.97
C VAL A 66 16.13 3.10 -1.19
N ALA A 67 16.43 2.60 0.00
CA ALA A 67 15.42 2.02 0.88
C ALA A 67 14.30 3.05 1.16
N SER A 68 13.05 2.60 1.09
CA SER A 68 11.88 3.44 1.30
C SER A 68 10.79 2.68 2.05
N THR A 69 10.09 3.37 2.94
CA THR A 69 8.97 2.81 3.70
C THR A 69 7.66 3.35 3.15
N THR A 70 6.76 2.44 2.78
CA THR A 70 5.35 2.76 2.47
C THR A 70 4.51 2.51 3.71
N LEU A 71 3.69 3.49 4.10
CA LEU A 71 2.74 3.35 5.20
C LEU A 71 1.34 3.60 4.66
N TRP A 72 0.37 2.82 5.13
CA TRP A 72 -1.03 2.97 4.75
C TRP A 72 -1.80 3.69 5.84
N LEU A 73 -2.63 4.66 5.45
CA LEU A 73 -3.62 5.25 6.34
C LEU A 73 -4.85 4.36 6.35
N VAL A 74 -5.18 3.82 7.52
CA VAL A 74 -6.31 2.89 7.67
C VAL A 74 -7.25 3.32 8.80
N SER A 75 -8.50 2.87 8.70
CA SER A 75 -9.52 2.95 9.75
C SER A 75 -10.10 1.56 10.00
N GLY A 76 -9.51 0.80 10.92
CA GLY A 76 -9.83 -0.62 11.07
C GLY A 76 -9.36 -1.39 9.83
N ASP A 77 -10.28 -2.10 9.16
CA ASP A 77 -10.00 -2.91 7.97
C ASP A 77 -10.12 -2.11 6.65
N ASP A 78 -10.46 -0.82 6.74
CA ASP A 78 -10.60 0.07 5.58
C ASP A 78 -9.29 0.80 5.31
N LEU A 79 -8.75 0.64 4.09
CA LEU A 79 -7.68 1.48 3.54
C LEU A 79 -8.27 2.82 3.07
N LEU A 80 -7.64 3.92 3.47
CA LEU A 80 -8.05 5.27 3.09
C LEU A 80 -7.05 5.97 2.17
N ALA A 81 -5.76 5.70 2.35
CA ALA A 81 -4.69 6.25 1.53
C ALA A 81 -3.40 5.42 1.65
N VAL A 82 -2.53 5.54 0.65
CA VAL A 82 -1.21 4.88 0.52
C VAL A 82 -0.08 5.91 0.54
#